data_AF-A0A954N3Y4-F1
#
_entry.id   AF-A0A954N3Y4-F1
#
_cell.length_a   1.000
_cell.length_b   1.000
_cell.length_c   1.000
_cell.angle_alpha   90.00
_cell.angle_beta   90.00
_cell.angle_gamma   90.00
#
_symmetry.space_group_name_H-M   'P 1'
#
loop_
_entity.id
_entity.type
_entity.pdbx_description
1 polymer ?
#
loop_
_entity_poly.entity_id
_entity_poly.type
_entity_poly.pdbx_seq_one_letter_code
_entity_poly.pdbx_strand_id
1 'polypeptide(L)'
;MSMPLNADYLRLYSPGPLEADEVDQPELRLWSDTTGLALLSDDEAVDEDGRPMIFQFRRPHIGYRPQTQEQLLTRTKIVHRNRCCRYCDSPSVVPIQRNDAVMNRNGMPIPGTATLVGFRCRRCSAEWRV
;
A
#
# COMPACT_ATOMS: atom_id res chain seq x y z
N MET A 1 -2.47 30.85 18.00
CA MET A 1 -2.36 29.66 18.86
C MET A 1 -1.86 28.52 17.99
N SER A 2 -0.58 28.20 18.14
CA SER A 2 0.16 27.24 17.32
C SER A 2 -0.02 25.84 17.91
N MET A 3 -0.52 24.88 17.13
CA MET A 3 -0.57 23.47 17.52
C MET A 3 0.74 22.79 17.12
N PRO A 4 1.41 22.05 18.02
CA PRO A 4 2.59 21.29 17.62
C PRO A 4 2.13 20.09 16.77
N LEU A 5 2.70 19.99 15.56
CA LEU A 5 2.61 18.79 14.74
C LEU A 5 3.24 17.63 15.52
N ASN A 6 2.41 16.63 15.84
CA ASN A 6 2.81 15.48 16.62
C ASN A 6 3.76 14.62 15.77
N ALA A 7 5.05 14.61 16.13
CA ALA A 7 6.17 14.04 15.37
C ALA A 7 6.12 12.52 15.17
N ASP A 8 5.12 11.84 15.75
CA ASP A 8 4.98 10.38 15.65
C ASP A 8 4.39 9.87 14.33
N TYR A 9 3.86 10.74 13.46
CA TYR A 9 3.34 10.29 12.16
C TYR A 9 4.45 9.92 11.16
N LEU A 10 5.67 10.43 11.35
CA LEU A 10 6.84 10.16 10.50
C LEU A 10 7.66 8.93 10.95
N ARG A 11 7.34 8.31 12.10
CA ARG A 11 8.08 7.15 12.62
C ARG A 11 7.70 5.80 12.01
N LEU A 12 6.62 5.72 11.24
CA LEU A 12 6.33 4.51 10.44
C LEU A 12 7.15 4.45 9.14
N TYR A 13 7.94 5.49 8.84
CA TYR A 13 8.83 5.60 7.66
C TYR A 13 10.20 6.21 8.00
N SER A 14 10.71 5.98 9.21
CA SER A 14 12.12 6.30 9.50
C SER A 14 12.94 5.02 9.33
N PRO A 15 13.74 4.86 8.26
CA PRO A 15 14.82 3.88 8.28
C PRO A 15 15.77 4.28 9.42
N GLY A 16 16.03 3.37 10.36
CA GLY A 16 17.00 3.60 11.43
C GLY A 16 18.40 3.87 10.85
N PRO A 17 19.30 4.48 11.63
CA PRO A 17 20.68 4.65 11.21
C PRO A 17 21.30 3.25 11.11
N LEU A 18 21.49 2.76 9.89
CA LEU A 18 22.32 1.61 9.64
C LEU A 18 23.76 2.05 9.91
N GLU A 19 24.38 1.42 10.91
CA GLU A 19 25.82 1.50 11.13
C GLU A 19 26.53 1.21 9.80
N ALA A 20 27.50 2.06 9.47
CA ALA A 20 28.29 1.97 8.26
C ALA A 20 29.28 0.81 8.39
N ASP A 21 28.77 -0.42 8.35
CA ASP A 21 29.58 -1.57 7.98
C ASP A 21 29.70 -1.57 6.46
N GLU A 22 30.94 -1.67 5.98
CA GLU A 22 31.33 -1.70 4.58
C GLU A 22 30.43 -2.63 3.74
N VAL A 23 29.43 -2.04 3.10
CA VAL A 23 28.67 -2.72 2.05
C VAL A 23 29.52 -2.65 0.80
N ASP A 24 30.21 -3.76 0.54
CA ASP A 24 30.75 -4.16 -0.77
C ASP A 24 29.78 -3.67 -1.86
N GLN A 25 30.20 -2.67 -2.63
CA GLN A 25 29.34 -2.01 -3.61
C GLN A 25 28.77 -3.07 -4.54
N PRO A 26 27.45 -3.38 -4.51
CA PRO A 26 26.90 -4.16 -5.59
C PRO A 26 26.97 -3.23 -6.78
N GLU A 27 27.82 -3.59 -7.74
CA GLU A 27 27.96 -2.94 -9.03
C GLU A 27 26.60 -2.40 -9.45
N LEU A 28 26.56 -1.11 -9.76
CA LEU A 28 25.48 -0.48 -10.52
C LEU A 28 25.29 -1.31 -11.79
N ARG A 29 24.48 -2.36 -11.70
CA ARG A 29 23.89 -3.05 -12.82
C ARG A 29 22.90 -2.06 -13.40
N LEU A 30 23.49 -1.18 -14.22
CA LEU A 30 22.94 -0.56 -15.39
C LEU A 30 21.63 -1.28 -15.74
N TRP A 31 20.50 -0.58 -15.64
CA TRP A 31 19.17 -1.07 -16.01
C TRP A 31 19.12 -1.40 -17.51
N SER A 32 19.84 -2.44 -17.91
CA SER A 32 20.00 -2.89 -19.29
C SER A 32 18.85 -3.79 -19.70
N ASP A 33 18.12 -4.34 -18.73
CA ASP A 33 17.05 -5.28 -18.97
C ASP A 33 15.67 -4.62 -18.84
N THR A 34 15.59 -3.33 -19.18
CA THR A 34 14.29 -2.73 -19.52
C THR A 34 13.89 -3.30 -20.88
N THR A 35 13.22 -4.44 -20.85
CA THR A 35 12.61 -5.03 -22.04
C THR A 35 11.58 -4.04 -22.58
N GLY A 36 12.00 -3.24 -23.56
CA GLY A 36 11.16 -2.59 -24.56
C GLY A 36 10.17 -1.55 -24.06
N LEU A 37 10.63 -0.49 -23.38
CA LEU A 37 10.01 0.82 -23.57
C LEU A 37 10.85 1.55 -24.61
N ALA A 38 10.62 1.21 -25.88
CA ALA A 38 11.06 2.08 -26.96
C ALA A 38 10.44 3.45 -26.68
N LEU A 39 11.29 4.47 -26.57
CA LEU A 39 10.88 5.86 -26.71
C LEU A 39 10.33 5.99 -28.13
N LEU A 40 9.04 5.70 -28.31
CA LEU A 40 8.33 6.06 -29.53
C LEU A 40 8.36 7.59 -29.58
N SER A 41 8.98 8.14 -30.61
CA SER A 41 8.78 9.53 -31.00
C SER A 41 7.27 9.81 -31.06
N ASP A 42 6.84 10.99 -30.58
CA ASP A 42 5.42 11.34 -30.42
C ASP A 42 4.60 11.19 -31.73
N ASP A 43 5.26 11.14 -32.89
CA ASP A 43 4.67 10.96 -34.21
C ASP A 43 4.21 9.51 -34.53
N GLU A 44 4.58 8.50 -33.73
CA GLU A 44 4.30 7.07 -34.01
C GLU A 44 3.19 6.45 -33.13
N ALA A 45 2.53 7.26 -32.30
CA ALA A 45 1.48 6.80 -31.37
C ALA A 45 0.04 6.97 -31.92
N VAL A 46 -0.11 7.05 -33.23
CA VAL A 46 -1.40 7.15 -33.92
C VAL A 46 -1.61 5.96 -34.86
N ASP A 47 -2.84 5.46 -34.97
CA ASP A 47 -3.21 4.43 -35.94
C ASP A 47 -3.34 5.03 -37.37
N GLU A 48 -3.63 4.18 -38.36
CA GLU A 48 -3.80 4.59 -39.77
C GLU A 48 -4.93 5.63 -39.95
N ASP A 49 -5.85 5.74 -38.98
CA ASP A 49 -6.96 6.71 -38.95
C ASP A 49 -6.62 7.98 -38.11
N GLY A 50 -5.38 8.12 -37.63
CA GLY A 50 -4.94 9.27 -36.84
C GLY A 50 -5.44 9.26 -35.39
N ARG A 51 -5.92 8.12 -34.88
CA ARG A 51 -6.40 7.98 -33.50
C ARG A 51 -5.28 7.49 -32.58
N PRO A 52 -5.25 7.93 -31.31
CA PRO A 52 -4.21 7.51 -30.39
C PRO A 52 -4.25 5.99 -30.17
N MET A 53 -3.11 5.33 -30.34
CA MET A 53 -2.98 3.90 -30.14
C MET A 53 -3.02 3.57 -28.64
N ILE A 54 -4.05 2.82 -28.21
CA ILE A 54 -4.18 2.39 -26.81
C ILE A 54 -3.38 1.09 -26.62
N PHE A 55 -2.18 1.21 -26.04
CA PHE A 55 -1.40 0.04 -25.65
C PHE A 55 -2.07 -0.68 -24.47
N GLN A 56 -2.31 -1.98 -24.65
CA GLN A 56 -2.82 -2.82 -23.57
C GLN A 56 -1.67 -3.19 -22.63
N PHE A 57 -1.73 -2.71 -21.40
CA PHE A 57 -0.88 -3.24 -20.34
C PHE A 57 -1.28 -4.68 -20.06
N ARG A 58 -0.39 -5.64 -20.40
CA ARG A 58 -0.55 -7.02 -19.96
C ARG A 58 -0.60 -7.02 -18.44
N ARG A 59 -1.74 -7.39 -17.87
CA ARG A 59 -1.86 -7.54 -16.43
C ARG A 59 -1.00 -8.76 -16.04
N PRO A 60 0.09 -8.59 -15.28
CA PRO A 60 0.74 -9.76 -14.73
C PRO A 60 -0.28 -10.48 -13.86
N HIS A 61 -0.54 -11.75 -14.16
CA HIS A 61 -1.36 -12.65 -13.35
C HIS A 61 -0.61 -12.96 -12.05
N ILE A 62 -0.46 -11.95 -11.19
CA ILE A 62 -0.13 -12.15 -9.80
C ILE A 62 -1.37 -12.83 -9.20
N GLY A 63 -1.20 -13.88 -8.39
CA GLY A 63 -2.28 -14.68 -7.78
C GLY A 63 -3.24 -13.92 -6.85
N TYR A 64 -3.39 -12.61 -7.05
CA TYR A 64 -4.42 -11.76 -6.50
C TYR A 64 -5.79 -12.30 -6.90
N ARG A 65 -6.51 -12.85 -5.91
CA ARG A 65 -7.96 -13.00 -6.02
C ARG A 65 -8.57 -11.62 -5.85
N PRO A 66 -9.20 -11.04 -6.89
CA PRO A 66 -9.88 -9.77 -6.74
C PRO A 66 -10.94 -9.91 -5.66
N GLN A 67 -10.90 -9.00 -4.68
CA GLN A 67 -11.99 -8.91 -3.72
C GLN A 67 -13.26 -8.53 -4.49
N THR A 68 -14.36 -9.20 -4.18
CA THR A 68 -15.64 -8.81 -4.76
C THR A 68 -16.00 -7.41 -4.25
N GLN A 69 -16.80 -6.68 -5.04
CA GLN A 69 -17.31 -5.38 -4.61
C GLN A 69 -18.02 -5.48 -3.24
N GLU A 70 -18.74 -6.58 -3.01
CA GLU A 70 -19.41 -6.86 -1.74
C GLU A 70 -18.41 -7.00 -0.57
N GLN A 71 -17.28 -7.67 -0.77
CA GLN A 71 -16.23 -7.80 0.25
C GLN A 71 -15.62 -6.45 0.61
N LEU A 72 -15.36 -5.60 -0.39
CA LEU A 72 -14.82 -4.25 -0.18
C LEU A 72 -15.81 -3.37 0.59
N LEU A 73 -17.09 -3.39 0.22
CA LEU A 73 -18.13 -2.66 0.90
C LEU A 73 -18.32 -3.15 2.34
N THR A 74 -18.33 -4.46 2.56
CA THR A 74 -18.44 -5.07 3.88
C THR A 74 -17.29 -4.63 4.78
N ARG A 75 -16.05 -4.71 4.28
CA ARG A 75 -14.87 -4.24 5.02
C ARG A 75 -14.96 -2.75 5.37
N THR A 76 -15.36 -1.93 4.41
CA THR A 76 -15.49 -0.47 4.61
C THR A 76 -16.51 -0.15 5.70
N LYS A 77 -17.66 -0.84 5.71
CA LYS A 77 -18.67 -0.73 6.78
C LYS A 77 -18.10 -1.11 8.14
N ILE A 78 -17.35 -2.21 8.22
CA ILE A 78 -16.71 -2.66 9.47
C ILE A 78 -15.72 -1.60 9.98
N VAL A 79 -14.84 -1.09 9.13
CA VAL A 79 -13.87 -0.05 9.50
C VAL A 79 -14.58 1.22 9.96
N HIS A 80 -15.61 1.66 9.23
CA HIS A 80 -16.36 2.86 9.58
C HIS A 80 -17.08 2.73 10.93
N ARG A 81 -17.73 1.59 11.18
CA ARG A 81 -18.43 1.32 12.44
C ARG A 81 -17.47 1.33 13.64
N ASN A 82 -16.21 0.96 13.44
CA ASN A 82 -15.20 0.83 14.49
C ASN A 82 -14.19 1.99 14.51
N ARG A 83 -14.53 3.14 13.91
CA ARG A 83 -13.65 4.32 13.85
C ARG A 83 -13.37 4.97 15.21
N CYS A 84 -14.20 4.71 16.22
CA CYS A 84 -14.04 5.21 17.58
C CYS A 84 -14.01 4.06 18.59
N CYS A 85 -13.28 4.26 19.69
CA CYS A 85 -13.20 3.28 20.75
C CYS A 85 -14.52 3.18 21.52
N ARG A 86 -15.08 1.97 21.62
CA ARG A 86 -16.31 1.70 22.39
C ARG A 86 -16.21 1.85 23.91
N TYR A 87 -15.03 2.19 24.44
CA TYR A 87 -14.77 2.32 25.88
C TYR A 87 -14.39 3.74 26.32
N CYS A 88 -13.74 4.51 25.45
CA CYS A 88 -13.28 5.87 25.78
C CYS A 88 -13.61 6.91 24.70
N ASP A 89 -14.39 6.52 23.68
CA ASP A 89 -14.82 7.32 22.53
C ASP A 89 -13.71 7.98 21.70
N SER A 90 -12.45 7.65 21.98
CA SER A 90 -11.31 8.18 21.24
C SER A 90 -11.33 7.71 19.78
N PRO A 91 -11.06 8.59 18.81
CA PRO A 91 -10.90 8.22 17.41
C PRO A 91 -9.54 7.58 17.11
N SER A 92 -8.67 7.43 18.11
CA SER A 92 -7.33 6.85 17.97
C SER A 92 -7.38 5.31 17.94
N VAL A 93 -8.14 4.75 17.01
CA VAL A 93 -8.31 3.31 16.82
C VAL A 93 -7.48 2.83 15.65
N VAL A 94 -6.80 1.69 15.81
CA VAL A 94 -6.06 1.02 14.73
C VAL A 94 -6.58 -0.38 14.46
N PRO A 95 -6.68 -0.79 13.18
CA PRO A 95 -7.06 -2.15 12.82
C PRO A 95 -5.95 -3.13 13.21
N ILE A 96 -6.34 -4.29 13.72
CA ILE A 96 -5.47 -5.45 13.91
C ILE A 96 -5.70 -6.36 12.70
N GLN A 97 -4.63 -6.69 11.99
CA GLN A 97 -4.68 -7.49 10.77
C GLN A 97 -3.78 -8.72 10.92
N ARG A 98 -4.15 -9.82 10.28
CA ARG A 98 -3.29 -11.01 10.18
C ARG A 98 -2.15 -10.72 9.19
N ASN A 99 -1.03 -11.43 9.34
CA ASN A 99 0.09 -11.35 8.41
C ASN A 99 -0.16 -12.19 7.14
N ASP A 100 -1.25 -11.89 6.44
CA ASP A 100 -1.70 -12.57 5.22
C ASP A 100 -2.02 -11.57 4.09
N ALA A 101 -1.41 -10.37 4.17
CA ALA A 101 -1.51 -9.38 3.11
C ALA A 101 -0.98 -9.95 1.79
N VAL A 102 -1.68 -9.62 0.69
CA VAL A 102 -1.13 -9.87 -0.65
C VAL A 102 0.07 -8.96 -0.83
N MET A 103 1.19 -9.51 -1.30
CA MET A 103 2.39 -8.72 -1.58
C MET A 103 2.36 -8.17 -3.00
N ASN A 104 2.85 -6.95 -3.19
CA ASN A 104 3.07 -6.37 -4.51
C ASN A 104 4.37 -6.91 -5.13
N ARG A 105 4.65 -6.51 -6.39
CA ARG A 105 5.88 -6.91 -7.10
C ARG A 105 7.19 -6.49 -6.42
N ASN A 106 7.14 -5.51 -5.52
CA ASN A 106 8.29 -5.03 -4.74
C ASN A 106 8.38 -5.72 -3.36
N GLY A 107 7.57 -6.75 -3.09
CA GLY A 107 7.53 -7.46 -1.80
C GLY A 107 6.83 -6.68 -0.67
N MET A 108 6.19 -5.56 -0.96
CA MET A 108 5.47 -4.76 0.03
C MET A 108 4.02 -5.21 0.16
N PRO A 109 3.45 -5.28 1.38
CA PRO A 109 2.06 -5.66 1.58
C PRO A 109 1.11 -4.63 0.96
N ILE A 110 0.14 -5.11 0.18
CA ILE A 110 -0.91 -4.28 -0.41
C ILE A 110 -1.92 -3.91 0.68
N PRO A 111 -2.12 -2.62 0.99
CA PRO A 111 -3.04 -2.20 2.03
C PRO A 111 -4.47 -2.70 1.79
N GLY A 112 -5.15 -3.13 2.86
CA GLY A 112 -6.54 -3.57 2.80
C GLY A 112 -6.75 -5.01 2.32
N THR A 113 -5.69 -5.70 1.87
CA THR A 113 -5.78 -7.11 1.44
C THR A 113 -5.66 -8.09 2.59
N ALA A 114 -5.00 -7.69 3.69
CA ALA A 114 -4.88 -8.51 4.89
C ALA A 114 -6.23 -8.71 5.60
N THR A 115 -6.40 -9.90 6.18
CA THR A 115 -7.58 -10.25 6.98
C THR A 115 -7.66 -9.35 8.21
N LEU A 116 -8.77 -8.62 8.34
CA LEU A 116 -9.06 -7.79 9.51
C LEU A 116 -9.55 -8.71 10.63
N VAL A 117 -8.86 -8.73 11.77
CA VAL A 117 -9.19 -9.60 12.92
C VAL A 117 -9.79 -8.82 14.09
N GLY A 118 -9.60 -7.50 14.13
CA GLY A 118 -10.08 -6.67 15.22
C GLY A 118 -9.58 -5.25 15.15
N PHE A 119 -9.68 -4.56 16.29
CA PHE A 119 -9.25 -3.19 16.49
C PHE A 119 -8.63 -3.01 17.87
N ARG A 120 -7.72 -2.04 17.99
CA ARG A 120 -7.10 -1.63 19.24
C ARG A 120 -7.17 -0.11 19.39
N CYS A 121 -7.56 0.36 20.57
CA CYS A 121 -7.46 1.77 20.91
C CYS A 121 -6.03 2.12 21.34
N ARG A 122 -5.43 3.15 20.74
CA ARG A 122 -4.11 3.67 21.17
C ARG A 122 -4.16 4.50 22.45
N ARG A 123 -5.34 4.93 22.90
CA ARG A 123 -5.53 5.75 24.11
C ARG A 123 -5.73 4.90 25.38
N CYS A 124 -6.68 3.97 25.36
CA CYS A 124 -7.00 3.12 26.51
C CYS A 124 -6.53 1.67 26.37
N SER A 125 -5.84 1.33 25.28
CA SER A 125 -5.32 -0.02 24.98
C SER A 125 -6.37 -1.13 24.84
N ALA A 126 -7.66 -0.81 24.90
CA ALA A 126 -8.72 -1.79 24.74
C ALA A 126 -8.74 -2.38 23.32
N GLU A 127 -8.99 -3.70 23.24
CA GLU A 127 -9.05 -4.45 21.98
C GLU A 127 -10.42 -5.11 21.79
N TRP A 128 -10.81 -5.30 20.54
CA TRP A 128 -12.05 -6.00 20.20
C TRP A 128 -12.02 -6.65 18.83
N ARG A 129 -12.76 -7.76 18.69
CA ARG A 129 -12.88 -8.53 17.45
C ARG A 129 -13.99 -7.98 16.55
N VAL A 130 -13.89 -8.30 15.27
CA VAL A 130 -14.88 -7.99 14.22
C VAL A 130 -15.70 -9.20 13.82
#